data_AF-A0A410TQ99-F1
#
_entry.id   AF-A0A410TQ99-F1
#
_cell.length_a   1.000
_cell.length_b   1.000
_cell.length_c   1.000
_cell.angle_alpha   90.00
_cell.angle_beta   90.00
_cell.angle_gamma   90.00
#
_symmetry.space_group_name_H-M   'P 1'
#
loop_
_entity.id
_entity.type
_entity.pdbx_description
1 polymer ?
#
loop_
_entity_poly.entity_id
_entity_poly.type
_entity_poly.pdbx_seq_one_letter_code
_entity_poly.pdbx_strand_id
1 'polypeptide(L)' 'MADSPSLALRYYACDACGTVFALPDDPDEPTACGRCGAGPLRELRDVRGQDAYFAP' A
#
# COMPACT_ATOMS: atom_id res chain seq x y z
N MET A 1 4.93 -28.92 6.57
CA MET A 1 5.69 -27.67 6.47
C MET A 1 4.65 -26.58 6.25
N ALA A 2 4.43 -25.71 7.23
CA ALA A 2 3.49 -24.61 7.07
C ALA A 2 4.13 -23.62 6.08
N ASP A 3 3.55 -23.54 4.88
CA ASP A 3 3.78 -22.42 3.97
C ASP A 3 3.35 -21.17 4.75
N SER A 4 4.33 -20.49 5.35
CA SER A 4 4.05 -19.23 6.03
C SER A 4 3.81 -18.26 4.89
N PRO A 5 2.57 -17.81 4.64
CA PRO A 5 2.34 -16.85 3.58
C PRO A 5 3.26 -15.71 3.90
N SER A 6 4.17 -15.43 2.97
CA SER A 6 5.05 -14.28 3.05
C SER A 6 4.13 -13.09 3.31
N LEU A 7 4.09 -12.59 4.55
CA LEU A 7 3.32 -11.40 4.94
C LEU A 7 4.01 -10.16 4.35
N ALA A 8 4.29 -10.21 3.04
CA ALA A 8 4.80 -9.11 2.26
C ALA A 8 3.67 -8.09 2.17
N LEU A 9 3.68 -7.16 3.11
CA LEU A 9 2.77 -6.03 3.12
C LEU A 9 3.21 -5.06 2.02
N ARG A 10 2.27 -4.67 1.17
CA ARG A 10 2.40 -3.59 0.21
C ARG A 10 1.70 -2.36 0.76
N TYR A 11 2.29 -1.21 0.48
CA TYR A 11 1.73 0.07 0.89
C TYR A 11 1.02 0.72 -0.29
N TYR A 12 -0.17 1.26 -0.04
CA TYR A 12 -0.97 1.94 -1.05
C TYR A 12 -1.44 3.30 -0.52
N ALA A 13 -1.40 4.34 -1.34
CA ALA A 13 -1.86 5.68 -0.99
C ALA A 13 -3.05 6.09 -1.85
N CYS A 14 -4.03 6.78 -1.24
CA CYS A 14 -5.06 7.49 -1.98
C CYS A 14 -4.55 8.87 -2.38
N ASP A 15 -4.44 9.17 -3.67
CA ASP A 15 -4.02 10.51 -4.12
C ASP A 15 -5.06 11.60 -3.81
N ALA A 16 -6.33 11.24 -3.59
CA ALA A 16 -7.39 12.21 -3.29
C ALA A 16 -7.42 12.69 -1.82
N CYS A 17 -7.10 11.81 -0.87
CA CYS A 17 -7.16 12.12 0.56
C CYS A 17 -5.84 11.89 1.33
N GLY A 18 -4.79 11.44 0.64
CA GLY A 18 -3.47 11.18 1.22
C GLY A 18 -3.40 10.02 2.21
N THR A 19 -4.45 9.19 2.33
CA THR A 19 -4.46 8.09 3.30
C THR A 19 -3.65 6.91 2.79
N VAL A 20 -2.79 6.36 3.65
CA VAL A 20 -1.93 5.21 3.37
C VAL A 20 -2.50 3.94 4.01
N PHE A 21 -2.52 2.86 3.25
CA PHE A 21 -3.00 1.53 3.64
C PHE A 21 -1.86 0.53 3.51
N ALA A 22 -1.75 -0.40 4.47
CA ALA A 22 -0.86 -1.56 4.38
C ALA A 22 -1.72 -2.80 4.13
N LEU A 23 -1.59 -3.39 2.94
CA LEU A 23 -2.40 -4.51 2.48
C LEU A 23 -1.48 -5.69 2.13
N PRO A 24 -1.95 -6.95 2.24
CA PRO A 24 -1.19 -8.11 1.77
C PRO A 24 -0.93 -8.03 0.25
N ASP A 25 0.02 -8.83 -0.26
CA ASP A 25 0.39 -8.91 -1.69
C ASP A 25 -0.78 -9.40 -2.58
N ASP A 26 -1.66 -10.21 -2.00
CA ASP A 26 -2.83 -10.81 -2.63
C ASP A 26 -4.13 -10.33 -1.94
N PRO A 27 -4.48 -9.03 -2.05
CA PRO A 27 -5.80 -8.60 -1.68
C PRO A 27 -6.66 -8.68 -2.96
N ASP A 28 -7.74 -9.46 -2.95
CA ASP A 28 -8.85 -9.25 -3.89
C ASP A 28 -9.07 -7.73 -4.02
N GLU A 29 -8.73 -7.18 -5.19
CA GLU A 29 -8.24 -5.81 -5.35
C GLU A 29 -9.13 -4.77 -4.67
N PRO A 30 -8.66 -4.02 -3.65
CA PRO A 30 -9.37 -2.87 -3.15
C PRO A 30 -9.18 -1.73 -4.16
N THR A 31 -10.00 -1.75 -5.19
CA THR A 31 -10.09 -0.75 -6.27
C THR A 31 -10.61 0.61 -5.80
N ALA A 32 -10.94 0.75 -4.50
CA ALA A 32 -11.47 1.97 -3.91
C ALA A 32 -10.79 2.32 -2.59
N CYS A 33 -10.59 3.62 -2.34
CA CYS A 33 -10.17 4.10 -1.02
C CYS A 33 -11.21 3.81 0.06
N GLY A 34 -10.87 3.00 1.07
CA GLY A 34 -11.76 2.71 2.21
C GLY A 34 -12.10 3.90 3.11
N ARG A 35 -11.50 5.08 2.88
CA ARG A 35 -11.78 6.30 3.64
C ARG A 35 -12.71 7.26 2.92
N CYS A 36 -12.37 7.66 1.69
CA CYS A 36 -13.12 8.66 0.93
C CYS A 36 -13.89 8.07 -0.25
N GLY A 37 -13.71 6.78 -0.58
CA GLY A 37 -14.30 6.14 -1.75
C GLY A 37 -13.75 6.64 -3.08
N ALA A 38 -12.78 7.57 -3.08
CA ALA A 38 -12.24 8.15 -4.29
C ALA A 38 -11.26 7.18 -4.95
N GLY A 39 -11.74 6.47 -5.97
CA GLY A 39 -10.94 5.78 -6.99
C GLY A 39 -9.89 4.77 -6.48
N PRO A 40 -9.06 4.25 -7.40
CA PRO A 40 -8.04 3.27 -7.09
C PRO A 40 -6.92 3.85 -6.24
N LEU A 41 -6.35 3.01 -5.37
CA LEU A 41 -5.19 3.35 -4.57
C LEU A 41 -3.89 3.15 -5.37
N ARG A 42 -2.94 4.08 -5.22
CA ARG A 42 -1.62 4.01 -5.84
C ARG A 42 -0.63 3.25 -4.97
N GLU A 43 -0.04 2.18 -5.49
CA GLU A 43 0.99 1.41 -4.78
C GLU A 43 2.28 2.25 -4.57
N LEU A 44 2.76 2.30 -3.34
CA LEU A 44 4.01 2.93 -2.94
C LEU A 44 5.15 1.91 -2.98
N ARG A 45 5.68 1.65 -4.18
CA ARG A 45 6.80 0.72 -4.39
C ARG A 45 8.15 1.25 -3.92
N ASP A 46 8.30 2.57 -3.80
CA ASP A 46 9.58 3.27 -3.60
C ASP A 46 9.65 4.07 -2.29
N VAL A 47 9.33 3.46 -1.15
CA VAL A 47 9.63 4.07 0.17
C VAL A 47 11.15 4.16 0.42
N ARG A 48 11.99 3.68 -0.53
CA ARG A 48 13.45 3.76 -0.51
C ARG A 48 14.04 4.66 -1.62
N GLY A 49 13.28 5.66 -2.08
CA GLY A 49 13.73 6.67 -3.03
C GLY A 49 14.30 7.93 -2.37
N GLN A 50 14.80 8.88 -3.17
CA GLN A 50 15.38 10.15 -2.68
C GLN A 50 14.37 11.04 -1.91
N ASP A 51 13.08 10.72 -1.98
CA ASP A 51 11.98 11.34 -1.22
C ASP A 51 11.57 10.51 0.02
N ALA A 52 12.35 9.51 0.43
CA ALA A 52 12.08 8.73 1.62
C ALA A 52 12.23 9.59 2.89
N TYR A 53 11.18 9.63 3.71
CA TYR A 53 11.19 10.33 5.01
C TYR A 53 12.23 9.76 5.99
N PHE A 54 12.65 8.51 5.78
CA PHE A 54 13.70 7.84 6.54
C PHE A 54 14.96 7.76 5.67
N ALA A 55 15.90 8.69 5.89
CA ALA A 55 17.28 8.57 5.43
C ALA A 55 18.11 7.74 6.43
N PRO A 56 19.08 6.93 5.99
CA PRO A 56 19.95 6.13 6.86
C PRO A 56 20.84 6.99 7.78
#